data_AF-A0AAE2LHB7-F1
#
_entry.id   AF-A0AAE2LHB7-F1
#
_cell.length_a   1.000
_cell.length_b   1.000
_cell.length_c   1.000
_cell.angle_alpha   90.00
_cell.angle_beta   90.00
_cell.angle_gamma   90.00
#
_symmetry.space_group_name_H-M   'P 1'
#
loop_
_entity.id
_entity.type
_entity.pdbx_description
1 polymer ?
#
loop_
_entity_poly.entity_id
_entity_poly.type
_entity_poly.pdbx_seq_one_letter_code
_entity_poly.pdbx_strand_id
1 'polypeptide(L)'
;MTETPRTPFHQLLHDQISNEFSASQQYIALAVYYDSHDMPQLAKHFYAQSVEERNHAMMIVQYFLDRDIDVKIPAADAPITEFDDYRGPIELALKQEKIVTQQIVDLAKTARDSGDYLGEQFMQWFLKEQVEEVATITTLQTIADRANGNIFDLENFVEREVNNGGPAPDAAEPPAAGGNL
;
A
#
# COMPACT_ATOMS: atom_id res chain seq x y z
N MET A 1 0.99 11.01 -33.76
CA MET A 1 1.50 9.86 -32.99
C MET A 1 0.29 9.01 -32.67
N THR A 2 0.19 7.82 -33.25
CA THR A 2 -0.93 6.91 -32.98
C THR A 2 -0.68 6.27 -31.63
N GLU A 3 -1.50 6.58 -30.62
CA GLU A 3 -1.48 5.89 -29.33
C GLU A 3 -1.68 4.39 -29.59
N THR A 4 -0.70 3.57 -29.23
CA THR A 4 -0.88 2.11 -29.23
C THR A 4 -1.96 1.79 -28.20
N PRO A 5 -3.02 1.04 -28.56
CA PRO A 5 -4.07 0.68 -27.61
C PRO A 5 -3.47 -0.10 -26.44
N ARG A 6 -3.83 0.31 -25.20
CA ARG A 6 -3.41 -0.43 -24.00
C ARG A 6 -3.97 -1.85 -24.02
N THR A 7 -3.15 -2.80 -23.63
CA THR A 7 -3.64 -4.15 -23.33
C THR A 7 -4.54 -4.11 -22.08
N PRO A 8 -5.39 -5.12 -21.84
CA PRO A 8 -6.17 -5.20 -20.61
C PRO A 8 -5.31 -5.10 -19.35
N PHE A 9 -4.13 -5.75 -19.35
CA PHE A 9 -3.18 -5.67 -18.24
C PHE A 9 -2.64 -4.24 -18.07
N HIS A 10 -2.21 -3.57 -19.14
CA HIS A 10 -1.70 -2.19 -19.04
C HIS A 10 -2.77 -1.20 -18.60
N GLN A 11 -4.03 -1.42 -18.96
CA GLN A 11 -5.12 -0.57 -18.47
C GLN A 11 -5.32 -0.77 -16.96
N LEU A 12 -5.46 -2.02 -16.50
CA LEU A 12 -5.60 -2.31 -15.07
C LEU A 12 -4.40 -1.81 -14.25
N LEU A 13 -3.18 -2.02 -14.77
CA LEU A 13 -1.96 -1.61 -14.07
C LEU A 13 -1.86 -0.09 -13.97
N HIS A 14 -2.31 0.63 -14.99
CA HIS A 14 -2.40 2.09 -14.91
C HIS A 14 -3.43 2.56 -13.89
N ASP A 15 -4.60 1.90 -13.83
CA ASP A 15 -5.63 2.24 -12.85
C ASP A 15 -5.12 1.94 -11.42
N GLN A 16 -4.26 0.94 -11.25
CA GLN A 16 -3.62 0.65 -9.97
C GLN A 16 -2.75 1.79 -9.45
N ILE A 17 -2.13 2.60 -10.32
CA ILE A 17 -1.39 3.81 -9.89
C ILE A 17 -2.30 4.74 -9.07
N SER A 18 -3.58 4.88 -9.49
CA SER A 18 -4.56 5.70 -8.78
C SER A 18 -4.93 5.09 -7.44
N ASN A 19 -5.03 3.76 -7.37
CA ASN A 19 -5.35 3.03 -6.16
C ASN A 19 -4.22 3.19 -5.12
N GLU A 20 -2.96 3.00 -5.51
CA GLU A 20 -1.81 3.14 -4.59
C GLU A 20 -1.62 4.59 -4.12
N PHE A 21 -1.83 5.58 -4.98
CA PHE A 21 -1.80 6.98 -4.53
C PHE A 21 -2.96 7.30 -3.57
N SER A 22 -4.13 6.72 -3.79
CA SER A 22 -5.27 6.87 -2.87
C SER A 22 -5.01 6.16 -1.54
N ALA A 23 -4.37 4.98 -1.58
CA ALA A 23 -3.94 4.24 -0.39
C ALA A 23 -2.91 5.03 0.43
N SER A 24 -1.89 5.58 -0.23
CA SER A 24 -0.91 6.49 0.38
C SER A 24 -1.60 7.71 1.03
N GLN A 25 -2.48 8.40 0.30
CA GLN A 25 -3.23 9.54 0.82
C GLN A 25 -4.13 9.16 2.01
N GLN A 26 -4.74 7.98 1.97
CA GLN A 26 -5.52 7.44 3.08
C GLN A 26 -4.63 7.19 4.31
N TYR A 27 -3.44 6.61 4.14
CA TYR A 27 -2.51 6.39 5.23
C TYR A 27 -1.99 7.68 5.87
N ILE A 28 -1.78 8.75 5.09
CA ILE A 28 -1.51 10.08 5.66
C ILE A 28 -2.66 10.51 6.57
N ALA A 29 -3.91 10.34 6.12
CA ALA A 29 -5.07 10.70 6.93
C ALA A 29 -5.18 9.86 8.22
N LEU A 30 -4.87 8.56 8.16
CA LEU A 30 -4.83 7.71 9.36
C LEU A 30 -3.71 8.14 10.32
N ALA A 31 -2.52 8.44 9.78
CA ALA A 31 -1.39 8.91 10.56
C ALA A 31 -1.71 10.22 11.29
N VAL A 32 -2.26 11.20 10.57
CA VAL A 32 -2.68 12.49 11.14
C VAL A 32 -3.78 12.31 12.19
N TYR A 33 -4.72 11.37 11.99
CA TYR A 33 -5.71 11.04 13.02
C TYR A 33 -5.00 10.60 14.30
N TYR A 34 -4.09 9.62 14.24
CA TYR A 34 -3.38 9.14 15.42
C TYR A 34 -2.49 10.20 16.08
N ASP A 35 -1.83 11.03 15.26
CA ASP A 35 -0.99 12.14 15.74
C ASP A 35 -1.82 13.16 16.53
N SER A 36 -3.02 13.49 16.04
CA SER A 36 -3.95 14.40 16.73
C SER A 36 -4.56 13.84 18.03
N HIS A 37 -4.39 12.55 18.30
CA HIS A 37 -4.87 11.86 19.51
C HIS A 37 -3.71 11.43 20.44
N ASP A 38 -2.51 11.98 20.24
CA ASP A 38 -1.31 11.68 21.03
C ASP A 38 -0.95 10.17 21.02
N MET A 39 -1.11 9.51 19.87
CA MET A 39 -0.73 8.11 19.62
C MET A 39 0.50 8.04 18.68
N PRO A 40 1.68 8.48 19.14
CA PRO A 40 2.84 8.74 18.28
C PRO A 40 3.41 7.50 17.60
N GLN A 41 3.28 6.30 18.19
CA GLN A 41 3.85 5.08 17.61
C GLN A 41 3.03 4.61 16.41
N LEU A 42 1.70 4.62 16.53
CA LEU A 42 0.81 4.38 15.39
C LEU A 42 0.94 5.47 14.34
N ALA A 43 0.99 6.75 14.74
CA ALA A 43 1.18 7.85 13.79
C ALA A 43 2.46 7.65 12.98
N LYS A 44 3.59 7.37 13.64
CA LYS A 44 4.87 7.07 12.99
C LYS A 44 4.75 5.91 12.01
N HIS A 45 4.11 4.81 12.41
CA HIS A 45 3.92 3.64 11.55
C HIS A 45 3.12 4.00 10.29
N PHE A 46 1.96 4.65 10.43
CA PHE A 46 1.12 4.99 9.28
C PHE A 46 1.71 6.09 8.38
N TYR A 47 2.53 7.01 8.92
CA TYR A 47 3.32 7.90 8.06
C TYR A 47 4.34 7.13 7.21
N ALA A 48 4.99 6.11 7.78
CA ALA A 48 5.89 5.25 7.02
C ALA A 48 5.13 4.44 5.96
N GLN A 49 3.99 3.83 6.32
CA GLN A 49 3.15 3.08 5.39
C GLN A 49 2.68 3.94 4.21
N SER A 50 2.32 5.21 4.46
CA SER A 50 2.00 6.15 3.38
C SER A 50 3.15 6.33 2.38
N VAL A 51 4.39 6.33 2.85
CA VAL A 51 5.57 6.50 1.99
C VAL A 51 5.82 5.23 1.19
N GLU A 52 5.65 4.06 1.80
CA GLU A 52 5.73 2.76 1.12
C GLU A 52 4.72 2.66 -0.02
N GLU A 53 3.45 2.99 0.23
CA GLU A 53 2.41 2.95 -0.82
C GLU A 53 2.64 3.97 -1.95
N ARG A 54 3.21 5.12 -1.60
CA ARG A 54 3.68 6.06 -2.64
C ARG A 54 4.78 5.40 -3.48
N ASN A 55 5.73 4.69 -2.85
CA ASN A 55 6.78 3.99 -3.58
C ASN A 55 6.18 2.90 -4.49
N HIS A 56 5.15 2.16 -4.04
CA HIS A 56 4.42 1.19 -4.86
C HIS A 56 3.86 1.83 -6.13
N ALA A 57 3.16 2.96 -6.00
CA ALA A 57 2.68 3.74 -7.15
C ALA A 57 3.81 4.10 -8.12
N MET A 58 4.96 4.53 -7.57
CA MET A 58 6.12 4.94 -8.36
C MET A 58 6.88 3.77 -8.99
N MET A 59 6.85 2.57 -8.41
CA MET A 59 7.35 1.33 -9.04
C MET A 59 6.52 0.97 -10.26
N ILE A 60 5.19 1.10 -10.15
CA ILE A 60 4.30 0.88 -11.30
C ILE A 60 4.59 1.92 -12.40
N VAL A 61 4.75 3.19 -12.05
CA VAL A 61 5.16 4.23 -13.02
C VAL A 61 6.48 3.85 -13.70
N GLN A 62 7.49 3.41 -12.93
CA GLN A 62 8.78 2.99 -13.49
C GLN A 62 8.63 1.83 -14.47
N TYR A 63 7.76 0.86 -14.18
CA TYR A 63 7.48 -0.24 -15.09
C TYR A 63 6.94 0.23 -16.46
N PHE A 64 6.05 1.22 -16.47
CA PHE A 64 5.59 1.82 -17.74
C PHE A 64 6.74 2.49 -18.50
N LEU A 65 7.58 3.25 -17.79
CA LEU A 65 8.72 3.95 -18.39
C LEU A 65 9.75 2.97 -18.98
N ASP A 66 10.09 1.90 -18.25
CA ASP A 66 11.07 0.89 -18.68
C ASP A 66 10.59 0.10 -19.92
N ARG A 67 9.27 0.05 -20.15
CA ARG A 67 8.66 -0.63 -21.28
C ARG A 67 8.28 0.30 -22.44
N ASP A 68 8.63 1.59 -22.37
CA ASP A 68 8.26 2.61 -23.37
C ASP A 68 6.73 2.68 -23.61
N ILE A 69 5.95 2.60 -22.52
CA ILE A 69 4.48 2.67 -22.54
C ILE A 69 4.04 4.00 -21.93
N ASP A 70 3.08 4.68 -22.59
CA ASP A 70 2.53 5.95 -22.11
C ASP A 70 1.84 5.81 -20.75
N VAL A 71 2.27 6.63 -19.79
CA VAL A 71 1.76 6.69 -18.42
C VAL A 71 1.37 8.11 -18.06
N LYS A 72 0.21 8.25 -17.43
CA LYS A 72 -0.30 9.52 -16.91
C LYS A 72 -0.48 9.36 -15.41
N ILE A 73 -0.16 10.42 -14.66
CA ILE A 73 -0.38 10.41 -13.22
C ILE A 73 -1.85 10.75 -12.95
N PRO A 74 -2.64 9.82 -12.39
CA PRO A 74 -4.05 10.06 -12.08
C PRO A 74 -4.22 10.89 -10.80
N ALA A 75 -5.44 11.37 -10.56
CA ALA A 75 -5.79 11.99 -9.29
C ALA A 75 -6.03 10.90 -8.23
N ALA A 76 -5.65 11.16 -6.98
CA ALA A 76 -6.02 10.33 -5.84
C ALA A 76 -7.43 10.67 -5.34
N ASP A 77 -8.12 9.68 -4.79
CA ASP A 77 -9.40 9.89 -4.12
C ASP A 77 -9.22 10.63 -2.79
N ALA A 78 -10.28 11.31 -2.34
CA ALA A 78 -10.27 11.98 -1.05
C ALA A 78 -10.28 10.93 0.08
N PRO A 79 -9.38 11.04 1.07
CA PRO A 79 -9.31 10.07 2.17
C PRO A 79 -10.43 10.29 3.18
N ILE A 80 -10.77 9.23 3.91
CA ILE A 80 -11.62 9.29 5.10
C ILE A 80 -10.78 9.80 6.28
N THR A 81 -11.26 10.82 6.99
CA THR A 81 -10.51 11.52 8.05
C THR A 81 -11.17 11.49 9.43
N GLU A 82 -12.42 11.06 9.52
CA GLU A 82 -13.20 11.06 10.77
C GLU A 82 -13.50 9.63 11.21
N PHE A 83 -13.26 9.34 12.49
CA PHE A 83 -13.44 8.02 13.08
C PHE A 83 -13.98 8.16 14.51
N ASP A 84 -14.88 7.24 14.90
CA ASP A 84 -15.52 7.24 16.21
C ASP A 84 -14.56 6.85 17.34
N ASP A 85 -13.59 5.97 17.05
CA ASP A 85 -12.58 5.52 18.00
C ASP A 85 -11.25 5.16 17.34
N TYR A 86 -10.25 4.87 18.17
CA TYR A 86 -8.87 4.55 17.74
C TYR A 86 -8.74 3.26 16.92
N ARG A 87 -9.76 2.40 16.86
CA ARG A 87 -9.74 1.15 16.09
C ARG A 87 -10.23 1.37 14.66
N GLY A 88 -11.12 2.34 14.44
CA GLY A 88 -11.65 2.69 13.13
C GLY A 88 -10.58 2.85 12.02
N PRO A 89 -9.47 3.58 12.25
CA PRO A 89 -8.41 3.68 11.26
C PRO A 89 -7.75 2.33 10.93
N ILE A 90 -7.46 1.48 11.92
CA ILE A 90 -6.88 0.13 11.70
C ILE A 90 -7.85 -0.77 10.93
N GLU A 91 -9.15 -0.71 11.24
CA GLU A 91 -10.17 -1.47 10.50
C GLU A 91 -10.27 -1.03 9.04
N LEU A 92 -10.18 0.27 8.79
CA LEU A 92 -10.16 0.83 7.44
C LEU A 92 -8.90 0.40 6.68
N ALA A 93 -7.72 0.51 7.30
CA ALA A 93 -6.46 0.05 6.74
C ALA A 93 -6.55 -1.44 6.35
N LEU A 94 -7.05 -2.30 7.24
CA LEU A 94 -7.14 -3.73 6.95
C LEU A 94 -8.08 -4.02 5.78
N LYS A 95 -9.18 -3.28 5.69
CA LYS A 95 -10.12 -3.40 4.57
C LYS A 95 -9.46 -2.96 3.27
N GLN A 96 -8.72 -1.85 3.29
CA GLN A 96 -7.97 -1.35 2.14
C GLN A 96 -6.96 -2.39 1.67
N GLU A 97 -6.12 -2.93 2.55
CA GLU A 97 -5.10 -3.93 2.19
C GLU A 97 -5.69 -5.18 1.54
N LYS A 98 -6.85 -5.64 2.03
CA LYS A 98 -7.56 -6.78 1.41
C LYS A 98 -8.08 -6.45 0.02
N ILE A 99 -8.49 -5.20 -0.23
CA ILE A 99 -8.94 -4.75 -1.54
C ILE A 99 -7.74 -4.66 -2.49
N VAL A 100 -6.63 -4.05 -2.06
CA VAL A 100 -5.40 -3.94 -2.85
C VAL A 100 -4.86 -5.32 -3.19
N THR A 101 -4.80 -6.23 -2.22
CA THR A 101 -4.43 -7.64 -2.45
C THR A 101 -5.24 -8.27 -3.59
N GLN A 102 -6.56 -8.07 -3.61
CA GLN A 102 -7.40 -8.63 -4.67
C GLN A 102 -7.11 -7.98 -6.03
N GLN A 103 -6.87 -6.67 -6.07
CA GLN A 103 -6.46 -5.95 -7.29
C GLN A 103 -5.13 -6.48 -7.84
N ILE A 104 -4.14 -6.70 -6.98
CA ILE A 104 -2.83 -7.27 -7.33
C ILE A 104 -2.98 -8.71 -7.86
N VAL A 105 -3.84 -9.53 -7.25
CA VAL A 105 -4.15 -10.88 -7.75
C VAL A 105 -4.79 -10.83 -9.14
N ASP A 106 -5.74 -9.92 -9.35
CA ASP A 106 -6.42 -9.75 -10.63
C ASP A 106 -5.47 -9.24 -11.73
N LEU A 107 -4.51 -8.38 -11.38
CA LEU A 107 -3.42 -7.96 -12.26
C LEU A 107 -2.53 -9.12 -12.68
N ALA A 108 -2.05 -9.92 -11.73
CA ALA A 108 -1.21 -11.08 -12.00
C ALA A 108 -1.94 -12.10 -12.88
N LYS A 109 -3.22 -12.34 -12.60
CA LYS A 109 -4.09 -13.19 -13.43
C LYS A 109 -4.25 -12.63 -14.84
N THR A 110 -4.53 -11.34 -14.98
CA THR A 110 -4.72 -10.70 -16.29
C THR A 110 -3.45 -10.72 -17.13
N ALA A 111 -2.28 -10.52 -16.51
CA ALA A 111 -0.99 -10.66 -17.17
C ALA A 111 -0.81 -12.09 -17.73
N ARG A 112 -1.06 -13.11 -16.89
CA ARG A 112 -0.99 -14.52 -17.30
C ARG A 112 -1.97 -14.85 -18.43
N ASP A 113 -3.24 -14.47 -18.27
CA ASP A 113 -4.32 -14.78 -19.22
C ASP A 113 -4.10 -14.11 -20.59
N SER A 114 -3.39 -12.97 -20.61
CA SER A 114 -3.01 -12.26 -21.84
C SER A 114 -1.63 -12.63 -22.40
N GLY A 115 -0.89 -13.51 -21.70
CA GLY A 115 0.48 -13.90 -22.08
C GLY A 115 1.53 -12.82 -21.88
N ASP A 116 1.26 -11.79 -21.07
CA ASP A 116 2.25 -10.77 -20.68
C ASP A 116 3.13 -11.29 -19.54
N TYR A 117 4.09 -12.16 -19.87
CA TYR A 117 5.00 -12.76 -18.88
C TYR A 117 5.89 -11.73 -18.16
N LEU A 118 6.16 -10.58 -18.78
CA LEU A 118 6.91 -9.49 -18.13
C LEU A 118 6.03 -8.84 -17.04
N GLY A 119 4.76 -8.59 -17.34
CA GLY A 119 3.78 -8.13 -16.36
C GLY A 119 3.58 -9.14 -15.24
N GLU A 120 3.45 -10.42 -15.59
CA GLU A 120 3.29 -11.49 -14.60
C GLU A 120 4.48 -11.58 -13.64
N GLN A 121 5.71 -11.50 -14.16
CA GLN A 121 6.92 -11.48 -13.35
C GLN A 121 6.98 -10.22 -12.45
N PHE A 122 6.65 -9.05 -13.00
CA PHE A 122 6.62 -7.79 -12.25
C PHE A 122 5.67 -7.85 -11.05
N MET A 123 4.48 -8.43 -11.23
CA MET A 123 3.49 -8.57 -10.15
C MET A 123 3.91 -9.53 -9.02
N GLN A 124 4.94 -10.35 -9.19
CA GLN A 124 5.34 -11.33 -8.16
C GLN A 124 5.80 -10.68 -6.87
N TRP A 125 6.50 -9.54 -6.96
CA TRP A 125 6.94 -8.81 -5.77
C TRP A 125 5.74 -8.25 -5.00
N PHE A 126 4.82 -7.57 -5.68
CA PHE A 126 3.58 -7.05 -5.06
C PHE A 126 2.74 -8.16 -4.43
N LEU A 127 2.63 -9.34 -5.06
CA LEU A 127 1.92 -10.48 -4.46
C LEU A 127 2.54 -10.93 -3.13
N LYS A 128 3.87 -10.88 -3.02
CA LYS A 128 4.58 -11.17 -1.77
C LYS A 128 4.34 -10.05 -0.76
N GLU A 129 4.50 -8.80 -1.19
CA GLU A 129 4.35 -7.62 -0.33
C GLU A 129 2.99 -7.57 0.36
N GLN A 130 1.91 -7.75 -0.39
CA GLN A 130 0.56 -7.74 0.18
C GLN A 130 0.32 -8.83 1.24
N VAL A 131 1.06 -9.94 1.21
CA VAL A 131 1.00 -10.96 2.28
C VAL A 131 1.55 -10.39 3.59
N GLU A 132 2.64 -9.63 3.51
CA GLU A 132 3.30 -9.00 4.66
C GLU A 132 2.47 -7.83 5.20
N GLU A 133 1.94 -6.97 4.32
CA GLU A 133 1.08 -5.83 4.69
C GLU A 133 -0.22 -6.28 5.38
N VAL A 134 -0.96 -7.23 4.78
CA VAL A 134 -2.19 -7.77 5.38
C VAL A 134 -1.89 -8.44 6.73
N ALA A 135 -0.77 -9.15 6.86
CA ALA A 135 -0.39 -9.79 8.12
C ALA A 135 -0.08 -8.76 9.23
N THR A 136 0.61 -7.67 8.88
CA THR A 136 0.93 -6.58 9.79
C THR A 136 -0.32 -5.89 10.30
N ILE A 137 -1.22 -5.47 9.39
CA ILE A 137 -2.44 -4.76 9.80
C ILE A 137 -3.42 -5.71 10.54
N THR A 138 -3.48 -6.99 10.17
CA THR A 138 -4.27 -8.01 10.93
C THR A 138 -3.75 -8.16 12.36
N THR A 139 -2.42 -8.11 12.54
CA THR A 139 -1.78 -8.14 13.85
C THR A 139 -2.16 -6.91 14.67
N LEU A 140 -2.06 -5.71 14.08
CA LEU A 140 -2.48 -4.46 14.73
C LEU A 140 -3.94 -4.51 15.18
N GLN A 141 -4.85 -4.98 14.33
CA GLN A 141 -6.27 -5.13 14.70
C GLN A 141 -6.43 -6.06 15.90
N THR A 142 -5.79 -7.23 15.86
CA THR A 142 -5.86 -8.22 16.94
C THR A 142 -5.32 -7.66 18.27
N ILE A 143 -4.25 -6.88 18.22
CA ILE A 143 -3.67 -6.26 19.42
C ILE A 143 -4.53 -5.11 19.92
N ALA A 144 -5.10 -4.29 19.04
CA ALA A 144 -6.03 -3.23 19.42
C ALA A 144 -7.27 -3.79 20.14
N ASP A 145 -7.82 -4.90 19.64
CA ASP A 145 -8.92 -5.60 20.31
C ASP A 145 -8.51 -6.15 21.68
N ARG A 146 -7.32 -6.76 21.77
CA ARG A 146 -6.79 -7.32 23.03
C ARG A 146 -6.46 -6.26 24.06
N ALA A 147 -6.01 -5.08 23.63
CA ALA A 147 -5.74 -3.94 24.50
C ALA A 147 -7.01 -3.44 25.21
N ASN A 148 -8.20 -3.73 24.65
CA ASN A 148 -9.49 -3.49 25.28
C ASN A 148 -9.64 -2.06 25.84
N GLY A 149 -9.21 -1.07 25.06
CA GLY A 149 -9.25 0.36 25.43
C GLY A 149 -8.00 0.89 26.13
N ASN A 150 -7.05 0.03 26.53
CA ASN A 150 -5.76 0.48 27.03
C ASN A 150 -4.81 0.85 25.89
N ILE A 151 -4.91 2.09 25.41
CA ILE A 151 -4.12 2.61 24.27
C ILE A 151 -2.60 2.49 24.51
N PHE A 152 -2.14 2.60 25.77
CA PHE A 152 -0.72 2.48 26.06
C PHE A 152 -0.17 1.06 25.78
N ASP A 153 -0.96 0.01 25.98
CA ASP A 153 -0.51 -1.36 25.65
C ASP A 153 -0.37 -1.55 24.14
N LEU A 154 -1.26 -0.93 23.36
CA LEU A 154 -1.17 -0.92 21.90
C LEU A 154 0.06 -0.15 21.43
N GLU A 155 0.28 1.07 21.92
CA GLU A 155 1.45 1.88 21.58
C GLU A 155 2.77 1.19 21.97
N ASN A 156 2.84 0.57 23.15
CA ASN A 156 4.01 -0.20 23.60
C ASN A 156 4.29 -1.41 22.69
N PHE A 157 3.25 -2.04 22.14
CA PHE A 157 3.42 -3.11 21.16
C PHE A 157 3.96 -2.58 19.84
N VAL A 158 3.38 -1.49 19.31
CA VAL A 158 3.80 -0.89 18.04
C VAL A 158 5.24 -0.42 18.11
N GLU A 159 5.64 0.23 19.21
CA GLU A 159 7.03 0.63 19.43
C GLU A 159 7.98 -0.56 19.38
N ARG A 160 7.66 -1.64 20.11
CA ARG A 160 8.58 -2.76 20.30
C ARG A 160 8.66 -3.68 19.09
N GLU A 161 7.52 -4.01 18.49
CA GLU A 161 7.40 -5.12 17.53
C GLU A 161 7.21 -4.66 16.08
N VAL A 162 6.71 -3.44 15.85
CA VAL A 162 6.39 -2.93 14.50
C VAL A 162 7.45 -1.92 14.06
N ASN A 163 7.64 -0.85 14.82
CA ASN A 163 8.53 0.26 14.44
C ASN A 163 10.03 -0.06 14.54
N ASN A 164 10.41 -1.10 15.29
CA ASN A 164 11.81 -1.45 15.56
C ASN A 164 12.30 -2.70 14.77
N GLY A 165 11.49 -3.21 13.84
CA GLY A 165 11.75 -4.47 13.12
C GLY A 165 11.78 -4.34 11.60
N GLY A 166 12.13 -3.17 11.07
CA GLY A 166 12.05 -2.88 9.63
C GLY A 166 12.61 -4.01 8.75
N PRO A 167 11.91 -4.37 7.66
CA PRO A 167 12.29 -5.51 6.85
C PRO A 167 13.69 -5.33 6.29
N ALA A 168 14.41 -6.46 6.16
CA ALA A 168 15.69 -6.45 5.47
C ALA A 168 15.46 -6.03 4.01
N PRO A 169 16.41 -5.30 3.38
CA PRO A 169 16.26 -4.87 1.99
C PRO A 169 15.96 -6.06 1.08
N ASP A 170 14.86 -5.98 0.34
CA ASP A 170 14.45 -7.02 -0.58
C ASP A 170 15.12 -6.81 -1.94
N ALA A 171 16.05 -7.70 -2.31
CA ALA A 171 16.74 -7.63 -3.59
C ALA A 171 15.81 -7.83 -4.79
N ALA A 172 14.57 -8.32 -4.58
CA ALA A 172 13.56 -8.48 -5.62
C ALA A 172 12.64 -7.25 -5.78
N GLU A 173 12.80 -6.22 -4.95
CA GLU A 173 12.00 -5.00 -5.01
C GLU A 173 12.24 -4.25 -6.35
N PRO A 174 11.17 -3.90 -7.09
CA PRO A 174 11.29 -3.10 -8.30
C PRO A 174 11.79 -1.69 -8.01
N PRO A 175 12.56 -1.07 -8.93
CA PRO A 175 12.95 0.32 -8.76
C PRO A 175 11.74 1.25 -8.83
N ALA A 176 11.61 2.18 -7.88
CA ALA A 176 10.62 3.25 -7.94
C ALA A 176 11.14 4.44 -8.78
N ALA A 177 10.27 5.02 -9.62
CA ALA A 177 10.60 6.24 -10.34
C ALA A 177 10.83 7.40 -9.34
N GLY A 178 12.04 7.97 -9.38
CA GLY A 178 12.48 8.97 -8.40
C GLY A 178 13.11 8.40 -7.12
N GLY A 179 13.21 7.07 -7.00
CA GLY A 179 13.78 6.37 -5.86
C GLY A 179 12.81 6.18 -4.70
N ASN A 180 13.16 5.24 -3.80
CA ASN A 180 12.47 5.03 -2.54
C ASN A 180 12.86 6.11 -1.53
N LEU A 181 11.92 6.45 -0.65
CA LEU A 181 12.07 7.44 0.42
C LEU A 181 12.23 6.78 1.78
#